data_AF-A0A290S7L1-F1
#
_entry.id   AF-A0A290S7L1-F1
#
_cell.length_a   1.000
_cell.length_b   1.000
_cell.length_c   1.000
_cell.angle_alpha   90.00
_cell.angle_beta   90.00
_cell.angle_gamma   90.00
#
_symmetry.space_group_name_H-M   'P 1'
#
loop_
_entity.id
_entity.type
_entity.pdbx_description
1 polymer ?
#
loop_
_entity_poly.entity_id
_entity_poly.type
_entity_poly.pdbx_seq_one_letter_code
_entity_poly.pdbx_strand_id
1 'polypeptide(L)'
;MLSNLDRSNNLLARSNIKNVHFVIHNSVNAELARQKKLGPFSYLYLKKSKQNLNGKSLICASKGVEKEITQGNLIDPSAIRTIYNPFDFGKIKQQANEKNNDIPNEPYLIHVGRLAKQKRHDILFAAFAKLDKNTS
;
A
#
# COMPACT_ATOMS: atom_id res chain seq x y z
N MET A 1 -10.95 17.85 -5.87
CA MET A 1 -10.37 17.75 -4.50
C MET A 1 -9.81 16.34 -4.31
N LEU A 2 -8.59 16.21 -3.79
CA LEU A 2 -7.97 14.92 -3.43
C LEU A 2 -8.20 14.68 -1.94
N SER A 3 -8.85 13.57 -1.58
CA SER A 3 -9.09 13.20 -0.18
C SER A 3 -8.25 11.98 0.19
N ASN A 4 -7.37 12.13 1.19
CA ASN A 4 -6.33 11.16 1.57
C ASN A 4 -6.61 10.43 2.90
N LEU A 5 -7.81 10.57 3.50
CA LEU A 5 -8.18 9.92 4.76
C LEU A 5 -9.59 9.30 4.72
N ASP A 6 -9.75 8.10 5.30
CA ASP A 6 -11.02 7.33 5.30
C ASP A 6 -12.21 8.09 5.94
N ARG A 7 -11.95 8.93 6.95
CA ARG A 7 -12.99 9.78 7.58
C ARG A 7 -13.46 10.90 6.65
N SER A 8 -12.52 11.52 5.92
CA SER A 8 -12.83 12.55 4.92
C SER A 8 -13.55 11.95 3.71
N ASN A 9 -13.23 10.71 3.32
CA ASN A 9 -13.90 9.99 2.24
C ASN A 9 -15.38 9.72 2.54
N ASN A 10 -15.74 9.35 3.78
CA ASN A 10 -17.14 9.09 4.13
C ASN A 10 -18.00 10.38 4.14
N LEU A 11 -17.43 11.52 4.51
CA LEU A 11 -18.11 12.82 4.45
C LEU A 11 -18.26 13.31 3.01
N LEU A 12 -17.20 13.21 2.20
CA LEU A 12 -17.22 13.64 0.80
C LEU A 12 -18.08 12.73 -0.08
N ALA A 13 -18.12 11.42 0.17
CA ALA A 13 -18.97 10.48 -0.56
C ALA A 13 -20.47 10.76 -0.37
N ARG A 14 -20.85 11.40 0.74
CA ARG A 14 -22.21 11.86 1.05
C ARG A 14 -22.47 13.32 0.66
N SER A 15 -21.45 14.04 0.18
CA SER A 15 -21.57 15.42 -0.28
C SER A 15 -21.87 15.47 -1.79
N ASN A 16 -22.63 16.48 -2.22
CA ASN A 16 -23.01 16.66 -3.62
C ASN A 16 -21.90 17.32 -4.49
N ILE A 17 -20.63 17.17 -4.10
CA ILE A 17 -19.49 17.82 -4.75
C ILE A 17 -19.14 17.04 -6.02
N LYS A 18 -19.33 17.67 -7.19
CA LYS A 18 -18.90 17.13 -8.48
C LYS A 18 -17.37 17.16 -8.60
N ASN A 19 -16.78 16.21 -9.33
CA ASN A 19 -15.32 16.08 -9.58
C ASN A 19 -14.43 15.71 -8.36
N VAL A 20 -14.90 14.77 -7.53
CA VAL A 20 -14.07 14.15 -6.47
C VAL A 20 -13.50 12.83 -6.97
N HIS A 21 -12.17 12.73 -7.00
CA HIS A 21 -11.46 11.47 -7.25
C HIS A 21 -11.01 10.87 -5.93
N PHE A 22 -11.36 9.61 -5.70
CA PHE A 22 -11.01 8.91 -4.46
C PHE A 22 -9.71 8.15 -4.66
N VAL A 23 -8.69 8.48 -3.87
CA VAL A 23 -7.37 7.86 -3.98
C VAL A 23 -7.31 6.63 -3.09
N ILE A 24 -6.90 5.50 -3.66
CA ILE A 24 -6.72 4.23 -2.96
C ILE A 24 -5.22 3.89 -2.96
N HIS A 25 -4.62 4.01 -1.77
CA HIS A 25 -3.19 3.78 -1.55
C HIS A 25 -2.85 2.33 -1.17
N ASN A 26 -3.78 1.62 -0.55
CA ASN A 26 -3.56 0.29 0.03
C ASN A 26 -4.43 -0.77 -0.65
N SER A 27 -4.01 -2.03 -0.51
CA SER A 27 -4.82 -3.20 -0.84
C SER A 27 -6.09 -3.24 0.02
N VAL A 28 -7.25 -3.27 -0.62
CA VAL A 28 -8.58 -3.29 0.01
C VAL A 28 -8.81 -4.63 0.74
N ASN A 29 -8.40 -5.73 0.13
CA ASN A 29 -8.44 -7.08 0.66
C ASN A 29 -7.54 -7.22 1.89
N ALA A 30 -6.34 -6.65 1.88
CA ALA A 30 -5.46 -6.65 3.04
C ALA A 30 -6.06 -5.86 4.21
N GLU A 31 -6.69 -4.71 3.94
CA GLU A 31 -7.39 -3.91 4.96
C GLU A 31 -8.58 -4.68 5.56
N LEU A 32 -9.38 -5.34 4.72
CA LEU A 32 -10.49 -6.18 5.15
C LEU A 32 -10.03 -7.38 5.98
N ALA A 33 -8.97 -8.08 5.56
CA ALA A 33 -8.40 -9.19 6.30
C ALA A 33 -7.88 -8.75 7.68
N ARG A 34 -7.27 -7.56 7.77
CA ARG A 34 -6.85 -6.97 9.04
C ARG A 34 -8.04 -6.65 9.94
N GLN A 35 -9.09 -6.02 9.40
CA GLN A 35 -10.27 -5.68 10.18
C GLN A 35 -11.05 -6.90 10.64
N LYS A 36 -11.07 -7.98 9.84
CA LYS A 36 -11.69 -9.26 10.23
C LYS A 36 -11.07 -9.83 11.51
N LYS A 37 -9.78 -9.56 11.78
CA LYS A 37 -9.10 -9.95 13.03
C LYS A 37 -9.51 -9.12 14.25
N LEU A 38 -10.01 -7.90 14.03
CA LEU A 38 -10.44 -6.99 15.10
C LEU A 38 -11.91 -7.19 15.49
N GLY A 39 -12.70 -7.85 14.65
CA GLY A 39 -14.07 -8.25 14.96
C GLY A 39 -15.02 -8.16 13.77
N PRO A 40 -16.25 -8.70 13.91
CA PRO A 40 -17.25 -8.67 12.85
C PRO A 40 -17.76 -7.24 12.57
N PHE A 41 -17.94 -6.41 13.60
CA PHE A 41 -18.42 -5.04 13.45
C PHE A 41 -17.43 -4.13 12.69
N SER A 42 -16.14 -4.22 13.00
CA SER A 42 -15.10 -3.45 12.33
C SER A 42 -14.94 -3.87 10.87
N TYR A 43 -15.06 -5.18 10.58
CA TYR A 43 -15.09 -5.71 9.22
C TYR A 43 -16.30 -5.20 8.43
N LEU A 44 -17.51 -5.30 8.99
CA LEU A 44 -18.74 -4.84 8.34
C LEU A 44 -18.70 -3.33 8.06
N TYR A 45 -18.21 -2.55 9.02
CA TYR A 45 -18.03 -1.11 8.86
C TYR A 45 -17.09 -0.78 7.69
N LEU A 46 -15.91 -1.41 7.65
CA LEU A 46 -14.95 -1.16 6.57
C LEU A 46 -15.53 -1.62 5.22
N LYS A 47 -16.14 -2.80 5.17
CA LYS A 47 -16.79 -3.34 3.95
C LYS A 47 -17.80 -2.34 3.40
N LYS A 48 -18.70 -1.83 4.25
CA LYS A 48 -19.72 -0.85 3.86
C LYS A 48 -19.10 0.48 3.43
N SER A 49 -18.04 0.93 4.11
CA SER A 49 -17.32 2.15 3.73
C SER A 49 -16.68 2.04 2.35
N LYS A 50 -16.07 0.89 2.01
CA LYS A 50 -15.53 0.65 0.66
C LYS A 50 -16.63 0.55 -0.39
N GLN A 51 -17.77 -0.07 -0.09
CA GLN A 51 -18.93 -0.13 -0.99
C GLN A 51 -19.54 1.25 -1.30
N ASN A 52 -19.36 2.26 -0.44
CA ASN A 52 -19.77 3.64 -0.75
C ASN A 52 -18.99 4.26 -1.94
N LEU A 53 -17.90 3.62 -2.37
CA LEU A 53 -17.12 4.02 -3.53
C LEU A 53 -17.72 3.51 -4.86
N ASN A 54 -18.80 2.72 -4.80
CA ASN A 54 -19.52 2.27 -6.01
C ASN A 54 -20.01 3.46 -6.83
N GLY A 55 -19.85 3.38 -8.15
CA GLY A 55 -20.17 4.42 -9.11
C GLY A 55 -19.27 5.66 -9.04
N LYS A 56 -18.17 5.64 -8.27
CA LYS A 56 -17.23 6.76 -8.16
C LYS A 56 -15.99 6.57 -9.04
N SER A 57 -15.33 7.69 -9.37
CA SER A 57 -14.03 7.69 -10.05
C SER A 57 -12.90 7.47 -9.05
N LEU A 58 -12.08 6.44 -9.30
CA LEU A 58 -11.01 5.99 -8.42
C LEU A 58 -9.63 6.25 -9.03
N ILE A 59 -8.70 6.69 -8.18
CA ILE A 59 -7.28 6.79 -8.51
C ILE A 59 -6.53 5.78 -7.65
N CYS A 60 -5.79 4.87 -8.25
CA CYS A 60 -4.98 3.89 -7.53
C CYS A 60 -3.51 4.33 -7.49
N ALA A 61 -2.85 4.18 -6.34
CA ALA A 61 -1.42 4.50 -6.21
C ALA A 61 -0.51 3.47 -6.89
N SER A 62 -1.06 2.32 -7.29
CA SER A 62 -0.34 1.28 -8.02
C SER A 62 -1.29 0.42 -8.87
N LYS A 63 -0.74 -0.24 -9.89
CA LYS A 63 -1.47 -1.23 -10.70
C LYS A 63 -1.92 -2.46 -9.92
N GLY A 64 -1.23 -2.81 -8.82
CA GLY A 64 -1.64 -3.92 -7.97
C GLY A 64 -3.00 -3.65 -7.31
N VAL A 65 -3.16 -2.43 -6.77
CA VAL A 65 -4.42 -1.98 -6.16
C VAL A 65 -5.53 -1.86 -7.22
N GLU A 66 -5.22 -1.33 -8.40
CA GLU A 66 -6.18 -1.28 -9.51
C GLU A 66 -6.69 -2.67 -9.89
N LYS A 67 -5.78 -3.64 -10.10
CA LYS A 67 -6.12 -5.02 -10.44
C LYS A 67 -7.01 -5.64 -9.38
N GLU A 68 -6.67 -5.47 -8.11
CA GLU A 68 -7.43 -6.00 -6.99
C GLU A 68 -8.88 -5.50 -6.98
N ILE A 69 -9.10 -4.22 -7.29
CA ILE A 69 -10.43 -3.63 -7.37
C ILE A 69 -11.18 -4.18 -8.58
N THR A 70 -10.55 -4.19 -9.77
CA THR A 70 -11.19 -4.64 -11.01
C THR A 70 -11.51 -6.14 -11.05
N GLN A 71 -10.73 -6.97 -10.35
CA GLN A 71 -10.94 -8.42 -10.24
C GLN A 71 -11.87 -8.78 -9.08
N GLY A 72 -12.04 -7.87 -8.12
CA GLY A 72 -12.95 -8.03 -7.00
C GLY A 72 -14.39 -7.65 -7.35
N ASN A 73 -15.32 -8.02 -6.46
CA ASN A 73 -16.74 -7.66 -6.54
C ASN A 73 -17.18 -6.72 -5.42
N LEU A 74 -16.23 -6.19 -4.65
CA LEU A 74 -16.52 -5.34 -3.51
C LEU A 74 -16.85 -3.90 -3.93
N ILE A 75 -16.16 -3.41 -4.96
CA ILE A 75 -16.28 -2.03 -5.45
C ILE A 75 -16.50 -2.07 -6.95
N ASP A 76 -17.55 -1.40 -7.42
CA ASP A 76 -17.86 -1.24 -8.84
C ASP A 76 -17.68 0.24 -9.24
N PRO A 77 -16.49 0.65 -9.73
CA PRO A 77 -16.19 2.05 -10.01
C PRO A 77 -16.74 2.52 -11.37
N SER A 78 -17.12 3.79 -11.47
CA SER A 78 -17.49 4.39 -12.77
C SER A 78 -16.28 4.68 -13.65
N ALA A 79 -15.11 4.88 -13.05
CA ALA A 79 -13.82 4.98 -13.72
C ALA A 79 -12.70 4.61 -12.75
N ILE A 80 -11.62 4.01 -13.26
CA ILE A 80 -10.45 3.66 -12.46
C ILE A 80 -9.16 3.98 -13.23
N ARG A 81 -8.19 4.60 -12.56
CA ARG A 81 -6.88 4.92 -13.15
C ARG A 81 -5.76 4.78 -12.14
N THR A 82 -4.64 4.19 -12.53
CA THR A 82 -3.41 4.22 -11.71
C THR A 82 -2.64 5.52 -11.95
N ILE A 83 -2.27 6.19 -10.86
CA ILE A 83 -1.28 7.28 -10.83
C ILE A 83 -0.25 6.90 -9.77
N TYR A 84 0.97 6.59 -10.22
CA TYR A 84 2.07 6.25 -9.31
C TYR A 84 2.50 7.49 -8.54
N ASN A 85 2.85 7.30 -7.26
CA ASN A 85 3.51 8.36 -6.51
C ASN A 85 4.82 8.75 -7.24
N PRO A 86 5.11 10.05 -7.37
CA PRO A 86 6.33 10.49 -8.01
C PRO A 86 7.54 10.06 -7.17
N PHE A 87 8.50 9.42 -7.83
CA PHE A 87 9.82 9.15 -7.27
C PHE A 87 10.82 10.06 -7.96
N ASP A 88 11.64 10.76 -7.17
CA ASP A 88 12.77 11.51 -7.70
C ASP A 88 13.94 10.56 -7.92
N PHE A 89 13.97 9.92 -9.08
CA PHE A 89 15.03 8.98 -9.43
C PHE A 89 16.41 9.65 -9.51
N GLY A 90 16.48 10.94 -9.84
CA GLY A 90 17.72 11.69 -9.86
C GLY A 90 18.31 11.79 -8.47
N LYS A 91 17.50 12.28 -7.51
CA LYS A 91 17.89 12.36 -6.10
C LYS A 91 18.20 11.00 -5.49
N ILE A 92 17.39 9.97 -5.78
CA ILE A 92 17.64 8.60 -5.29
C ILE A 92 19.00 8.09 -5.78
N LYS A 93 19.31 8.26 -7.07
CA LYS A 93 20.60 7.84 -7.63
C LYS A 93 21.77 8.66 -7.07
N GLN A 94 21.59 9.96 -6.89
CA GLN A 94 22.58 10.82 -6.26
C GLN A 94 22.91 10.32 -4.85
N GLN A 95 21.89 10.14 -4.01
CA GLN A 95 22.04 9.65 -2.63
C GLN A 95 22.61 8.24 -2.56
N ALA A 96 22.26 7.37 -3.52
CA ALA A 96 22.82 6.02 -3.58
C ALA A 96 24.32 5.98 -3.91
N ASN A 97 24.84 7.02 -4.57
CA ASN A 97 26.26 7.14 -4.92
C ASN A 97 27.07 7.94 -3.89
N GLU A 98 26.43 8.49 -2.85
CA GLU A 98 27.13 9.18 -1.77
C GLU A 98 27.99 8.17 -1.00
N LYS A 99 29.28 8.50 -0.81
CA LYS A 99 30.16 7.69 0.04
C LYS A 99 29.70 7.84 1.49
N ASN A 100 29.32 6.72 2.09
CA ASN A 100 28.98 6.65 3.50
C ASN A 100 29.98 5.72 4.21
N ASN A 101 30.85 6.31 5.04
CA ASN A 101 31.87 5.58 5.80
C ASN A 101 31.28 4.71 6.93
N ASP A 102 29.99 4.88 7.26
CA ASP A 102 29.27 4.05 8.23
C ASP A 102 28.73 2.76 7.61
N ILE A 103 28.85 2.59 6.30
CA ILE A 103 28.50 1.33 5.62
C ILE A 103 29.66 0.34 5.80
N PRO A 104 29.41 -0.86 6.37
CA PRO A 104 30.46 -1.85 6.54
C PRO A 104 31.05 -2.31 5.20
N ASN A 105 32.36 -2.54 5.17
CA ASN A 105 33.04 -3.14 4.01
C ASN A 105 32.92 -4.68 3.98
N GLU A 106 32.22 -5.27 4.95
CA GLU A 106 31.91 -6.69 5.02
C GLU A 106 30.49 -6.99 4.50
N PRO A 107 30.17 -8.24 4.11
CA PRO A 107 28.82 -8.58 3.66
C PRO A 107 27.77 -8.25 4.73
N TYR A 108 26.81 -7.39 4.38
CA TYR A 108 25.74 -6.97 5.30
C TYR A 108 24.36 -7.14 4.64
N LEU A 109 23.33 -7.23 5.48
CA LEU A 109 21.93 -7.34 5.07
C LEU A 109 21.15 -6.13 5.60
N ILE A 110 20.64 -5.28 4.69
CA ILE A 110 19.82 -4.13 5.08
C ILE A 110 18.34 -4.50 4.97
N HIS A 111 17.60 -4.33 6.07
CA HIS A 111 16.15 -4.41 6.09
C HIS A 111 15.54 -3.01 6.28
N VAL A 112 15.06 -2.40 5.19
CA VAL A 112 14.50 -1.04 5.26
C VAL A 112 13.00 -1.07 5.61
N GLY A 113 12.69 -0.63 6.84
CA GLY A 113 11.45 0.05 7.20
C GLY A 113 10.81 -0.44 8.51
N ARG A 114 9.72 0.22 8.92
CA ARG A 114 9.12 0.12 10.26
C ARG A 114 8.94 -1.32 10.76
N LEU A 115 9.35 -1.58 12.00
CA LEU A 115 9.18 -2.84 12.74
C LEU A 115 7.67 -3.12 12.88
N ALA A 116 7.14 -3.93 11.96
CA ALA A 116 5.74 -4.32 11.93
C ALA A 116 5.67 -5.81 11.56
N LYS A 117 4.82 -6.58 12.26
CA LYS A 117 4.58 -8.03 12.04
C LYS A 117 4.28 -8.40 10.57
N GLN A 118 3.87 -7.43 9.75
CA GLN A 118 3.58 -7.60 8.32
C GLN A 118 4.82 -7.71 7.43
N LYS A 119 6.01 -7.42 7.95
CA LYS A 119 7.25 -7.68 7.25
C LYS A 119 7.68 -9.10 7.59
N ARG A 120 7.72 -9.97 6.58
CA ARG A 120 8.01 -11.40 6.72
C ARG A 120 9.46 -11.64 7.14
N HIS A 121 9.75 -11.40 8.43
CA HIS A 121 11.05 -11.67 9.03
C HIS A 121 11.43 -13.16 8.90
N ASP A 122 10.44 -14.04 8.81
CA ASP A 122 10.57 -15.45 8.42
C ASP A 122 11.27 -15.65 7.08
N ILE A 123 10.99 -14.83 6.06
CA ILE A 123 11.70 -14.88 4.78
C ILE A 123 13.13 -14.35 4.91
N LEU A 124 13.33 -13.32 5.73
CA LEU A 124 14.67 -12.79 6.02
C LEU A 124 15.55 -13.88 6.66
N PHE A 125 15.03 -14.58 7.67
CA PHE A 125 15.73 -15.69 8.32
C PHE A 125 15.86 -16.93 7.44
N ALA A 126 14.86 -17.25 6.61
CA ALA A 126 14.96 -18.35 5.65
C ALA A 126 15.99 -18.07 4.53
N ALA A 127 16.10 -16.82 4.07
CA ALA A 127 17.15 -16.40 3.15
C ALA A 127 18.53 -16.42 3.81
N PHE A 128 18.61 -15.99 5.08
CA PHE A 128 19.82 -16.07 5.87
C PHE A 128 20.27 -17.51 6.13
N ALA A 129 19.35 -18.43 6.39
CA ALA A 129 19.64 -19.86 6.56
C ALA A 129 20.06 -20.55 5.25
N LYS A 130 19.75 -19.95 4.09
CA LYS A 130 20.20 -20.40 2.76
C LYS A 130 21.50 -19.73 2.30
N LEU A 131 21.99 -18.73 3.02
CA LEU A 131 23.36 -18.26 2.86
C LEU A 131 24.26 -19.30 3.53
N ASP A 132 24.66 -20.30 2.76
CA ASP A 132 25.65 -21.30 3.18
C ASP A 132 26.96 -20.62 3.58
N LYS A 133 27.61 -21.18 4.60
CA LYS A 133 28.98 -20.86 5.06
C LYS A 133 30.06 -21.28 4.03
N ASN A 134 29.80 -21.10 2.74
CA ASN A 134 30.72 -21.44 1.66
C ASN A 134 30.72 -20.33 0.61
N THR A 135 31.36 -19.22 0.95
CA THR A 135 32.10 -18.44 -0.05
C THR A 135 33.35 -17.92 0.67
N SER A 136 34.48 -18.28 0.08
CA SER A 136 35.86 -18.21 0.57
C SER A 136 36.34 -16.83 1.00
#